data_AF-A0A956ECJ1-F1
#
_entry.id   AF-A0A956ECJ1-F1
#
_cell.length_a   1.000
_cell.length_b   1.000
_cell.length_c   1.000
_cell.angle_alpha   90.00
_cell.angle_beta   90.00
_cell.angle_gamma   90.00
#
_symmetry.space_group_name_H-M   'P 1'
#
loop_
_entity.id
_entity.type
_entity.pdbx_description
1 polymer ?
#
loop_
_entity_poly.entity_id
_entity_poly.type
_entity_poly.pdbx_seq_one_letter_code
_entity_poly.pdbx_strand_id
1 'polypeptide(L)'
;ALHSVLRLTPGGEPTEYLCGPLARFVLNHAQLPEDLLDAAARAGLDPDCRNPFKSILARGVEIAFACREAARLIRAYRPPTQPSIPLPAVKGAVEGHGASEAPRGLLYHRYRVDSQGLIQEAQIVPPTSQNQGSIERDLWHLAPELGRLPLEEATLLAERAIRNHDPCISCATHFLKLEIQRG
;
A
#
# COMPACT_ATOMS: atom_id res chain seq x y z
N ALA A 1 5.27 9.59 12.89
CA ALA A 1 4.10 8.69 12.86
C ALA A 1 3.48 8.81 11.47
N LEU A 2 3.66 7.76 10.66
CA LEU A 2 3.24 7.69 9.25
C LEU A 2 1.78 7.21 9.24
N HIS A 3 0.81 8.11 9.25
CA HIS A 3 -0.59 7.71 9.20
C HIS A 3 -1.32 8.44 8.07
N SER A 4 -2.06 7.66 7.28
CA SER A 4 -2.90 8.13 6.17
C SER A 4 -4.12 8.86 6.72
N VAL A 5 -4.46 10.02 6.14
CA VAL A 5 -5.69 10.77 6.45
C VAL A 5 -6.70 10.53 5.32
N LEU A 6 -7.86 9.97 5.64
CA LEU A 6 -8.99 9.89 4.71
C LEU A 6 -9.55 11.30 4.51
N ARG A 7 -9.58 11.78 3.26
CA ARG A 7 -10.30 13.00 2.90
C ARG A 7 -11.69 12.62 2.37
N LEU A 8 -12.69 13.44 2.65
CA LEU A 8 -14.04 13.30 2.11
C LEU A 8 -14.23 14.37 1.03
N THR A 9 -15.06 14.08 0.02
CA THR A 9 -15.53 15.09 -0.94
C THR A 9 -16.42 16.11 -0.23
N PRO A 10 -16.66 17.29 -0.82
CA PRO A 10 -17.66 18.24 -0.29
C PRO A 10 -19.07 17.65 -0.15
N GLY A 11 -19.39 16.56 -0.84
CA GLY A 11 -20.66 15.83 -0.76
C GLY A 11 -20.71 14.72 0.29
N GLY A 12 -19.65 14.52 1.08
CA GLY A 12 -19.58 13.48 2.11
C GLY A 12 -19.16 12.09 1.61
N GLU A 13 -18.99 11.92 0.29
CA GLU A 13 -18.47 10.68 -0.29
C GLU A 13 -16.97 10.54 0.01
N PRO A 14 -16.46 9.33 0.29
CA PRO A 14 -15.03 9.10 0.45
C PRO A 14 -14.28 9.56 -0.81
N THR A 15 -13.30 10.46 -0.67
CA THR A 15 -12.34 10.60 -1.77
C THR A 15 -11.45 9.39 -1.78
N GLU A 16 -11.24 8.85 -2.97
CA GLU A 16 -10.31 7.79 -3.25
C GLU A 16 -8.92 8.27 -2.83
N TYR A 17 -8.21 7.37 -2.18
CA TYR A 17 -6.87 7.58 -1.71
C TYR A 17 -5.98 6.49 -2.25
N LEU A 18 -4.68 6.77 -2.25
CA LEU A 18 -3.66 5.83 -2.61
C LEU A 18 -2.86 5.47 -1.36
N CYS A 19 -2.67 4.18 -1.14
CA CYS A 19 -1.68 3.63 -0.23
C CYS A 19 -0.52 3.03 -1.03
N GLY A 20 0.67 2.96 -0.42
CA GLY A 20 1.84 2.33 -1.01
C GLY A 20 3.01 3.29 -1.24
N PRO A 21 4.01 2.88 -2.04
CA PRO A 21 5.29 3.57 -2.12
C PRO A 21 5.21 5.04 -2.54
N LEU A 22 4.40 5.34 -3.57
CA LEU A 22 4.26 6.71 -4.05
C LEU A 22 3.60 7.63 -3.01
N ALA A 23 2.57 7.13 -2.33
CA ALA A 23 1.90 7.88 -1.26
C ALA A 23 2.85 8.13 -0.07
N ARG A 24 3.62 7.11 0.34
CA ARG A 24 4.61 7.25 1.43
C ARG A 24 5.73 8.20 1.04
N PHE A 25 6.23 8.12 -0.18
CA PHE A 25 7.24 9.04 -0.71
C PHE A 25 6.76 10.49 -0.63
N VAL A 26 5.57 10.80 -1.17
CA VAL A 26 5.03 12.18 -1.16
C VAL A 26 4.78 12.68 0.27
N LEU A 27 4.13 11.86 1.11
CA LEU A 27 3.77 12.27 2.48
C LEU A 27 4.98 12.44 3.40
N ASN A 28 6.07 11.73 3.12
CA ASN A 28 7.23 11.64 4.02
C ASN A 28 8.54 11.99 3.34
N HIS A 29 8.46 12.70 2.22
CA HIS A 29 9.61 13.12 1.42
C HIS A 29 10.70 13.72 2.31
N ALA A 30 10.34 14.67 3.18
CA ALA A 30 11.26 15.35 4.09
C ALA A 30 11.93 14.45 5.15
N GLN A 31 11.48 13.21 5.34
CA GLN A 31 12.07 12.25 6.27
C GLN A 31 13.13 11.35 5.59
N LEU A 32 13.27 11.43 4.27
CA LEU A 32 14.27 10.64 3.55
C LEU A 32 15.69 11.20 3.79
N PRO A 33 16.70 10.32 3.90
CA PRO A 33 18.11 10.71 3.85
C PRO A 33 18.45 11.52 2.59
N GLU A 34 19.37 12.48 2.72
CA GLU A 34 19.78 13.40 1.65
C GLU A 34 20.23 12.67 0.38
N ASP A 35 21.00 11.58 0.51
CA ASP A 35 21.46 10.78 -0.62
C ASP A 35 20.30 10.12 -1.41
N LEU A 36 19.22 9.77 -0.72
CA LEU A 36 18.01 9.21 -1.35
C LEU A 36 17.11 10.29 -1.94
N LEU A 37 17.08 11.49 -1.35
CA LEU A 37 16.43 12.66 -1.94
C LEU A 37 17.08 13.03 -3.26
N ASP A 38 18.41 13.09 -3.30
CA ASP A 38 19.17 13.35 -4.52
C ASP A 38 18.97 12.25 -5.56
N ALA A 39 18.92 10.99 -5.15
CA ALA A 39 18.66 9.87 -6.04
C ALA A 39 17.25 9.94 -6.65
N ALA A 40 16.23 10.28 -5.84
CA ALA A 40 14.87 10.48 -6.30
C ALA A 40 14.78 11.62 -7.32
N ALA A 41 15.42 12.77 -7.03
CA ALA A 41 15.46 13.91 -7.94
C ALA A 41 16.14 13.57 -9.27
N ARG A 42 17.30 12.88 -9.25
CA ARG A 42 17.99 12.42 -10.48
C ARG A 42 17.17 11.42 -11.28
N ALA A 43 16.37 10.59 -10.62
CA ALA A 43 15.45 9.67 -11.27
C ALA A 43 14.19 10.36 -11.84
N GLY A 44 14.03 11.67 -11.61
CA GLY A 44 12.87 12.45 -12.05
C GLY A 44 11.63 12.18 -11.21
N LEU A 45 11.77 11.87 -9.92
CA LEU A 45 10.67 11.69 -8.98
C LEU A 45 10.51 12.94 -8.12
N ASP A 46 9.53 13.76 -8.47
CA ASP A 46 9.25 15.03 -7.80
C ASP A 46 8.58 14.83 -6.44
N PRO A 47 8.81 15.70 -5.43
CA PRO A 47 8.26 15.56 -4.08
C PRO A 47 6.73 15.50 -4.00
N ASP A 48 6.04 16.07 -4.99
CA ASP A 48 4.59 16.11 -5.14
C ASP A 48 4.06 15.16 -6.23
N CYS A 49 4.87 14.21 -6.69
CA CYS A 49 4.54 13.31 -7.79
C CYS A 49 3.24 12.53 -7.56
N ARG A 50 2.26 12.76 -8.43
CA ARG A 50 0.98 12.03 -8.45
C ARG A 50 0.82 11.10 -9.65
N ASN A 51 1.88 10.91 -10.45
CA ASN A 51 1.83 10.06 -11.64
C ASN A 51 1.99 8.57 -11.25
N PRO A 52 0.96 7.72 -11.44
CA PRO A 52 1.05 6.30 -11.11
C PRO A 52 2.16 5.58 -11.88
N PHE A 53 2.50 6.01 -13.09
CA PHE A 53 3.59 5.41 -13.89
C PHE A 53 4.98 5.67 -13.31
N LYS A 54 5.13 6.63 -12.39
CA LYS A 54 6.37 6.85 -11.62
C LYS A 54 6.40 6.06 -10.30
N SER A 55 5.38 5.26 -9.97
CA SER A 55 5.33 4.47 -8.73
C SER A 55 6.50 3.49 -8.59
N ILE A 56 7.01 2.98 -9.72
CA ILE A 56 8.19 2.11 -9.76
C ILE A 56 9.46 2.83 -9.27
N LEU A 57 9.58 4.12 -9.54
CA LEU A 57 10.71 4.94 -9.07
C LEU A 57 10.62 5.13 -7.55
N ALA A 58 9.42 5.45 -7.04
CA ALA A 58 9.18 5.55 -5.60
C ALA A 58 9.49 4.22 -4.89
N ARG A 59 9.11 3.09 -5.48
CA ARG A 59 9.47 1.76 -4.96
C ARG A 59 10.98 1.52 -4.96
N GLY A 60 11.69 1.96 -5.99
CA GLY A 60 13.15 1.90 -6.05
C GLY A 60 13.81 2.66 -4.89
N VAL A 61 13.32 3.88 -4.61
CA VAL A 61 13.78 4.69 -3.46
C VAL A 61 13.49 3.97 -2.14
N GLU A 62 12.30 3.38 -1.98
CA GLU A 62 11.96 2.61 -0.77
C GLU A 62 12.80 1.36 -0.58
N ILE A 63 13.14 0.64 -1.66
CA ILE A 63 14.04 -0.52 -1.58
C ILE A 63 15.41 -0.07 -1.09
N ALA A 64 15.95 1.02 -1.64
CA ALA A 64 17.23 1.57 -1.18
C ALA A 64 17.18 1.98 0.30
N PHE A 65 16.10 2.65 0.72
CA PHE A 65 15.87 2.99 2.13
C PHE A 65 15.77 1.74 3.03
N ALA A 66 15.02 0.72 2.60
CA ALA A 66 14.85 -0.52 3.35
C ALA A 66 16.17 -1.28 3.51
N CYS A 67 17.00 -1.36 2.46
CA CYS A 67 18.34 -1.92 2.54
C CYS A 67 19.23 -1.15 3.52
N ARG A 68 19.14 0.19 3.52
CA ARG A 68 19.87 1.06 4.46
C ARG A 68 19.46 0.78 5.91
N GLU A 69 18.16 0.73 6.18
CA GLU A 69 17.64 0.46 7.53
C GLU A 69 17.96 -0.97 7.98
N ALA A 70 17.88 -1.96 7.10
CA ALA A 70 18.31 -3.32 7.41
C ALA A 70 19.79 -3.36 7.81
N ALA A 71 20.67 -2.69 7.06
CA ALA A 71 22.09 -2.59 7.40
C ALA A 71 22.31 -1.88 8.75
N ARG A 72 21.57 -0.81 9.04
CA ARG A 72 21.62 -0.10 10.33
C ARG A 72 21.21 -1.01 11.48
N LEU A 73 20.08 -1.72 11.35
CA LEU A 73 19.56 -2.64 12.36
C LEU A 73 20.54 -3.79 12.63
N ILE A 74 21.11 -4.40 11.58
CA ILE A 74 22.10 -5.47 11.70
C ILE A 74 23.36 -4.98 12.45
N ARG A 75 23.89 -3.81 12.07
CA ARG A 75 25.08 -3.23 12.73
C ARG A 75 24.81 -2.86 14.19
N ALA A 76 23.60 -2.38 14.48
CA ALA A 76 23.18 -2.00 15.83
C ALA A 76 22.74 -3.19 16.69
N TYR A 77 22.56 -4.37 16.10
CA TYR A 77 22.04 -5.53 16.81
C TYR A 77 22.92 -5.90 18.00
N ARG A 78 22.26 -6.14 19.14
CA ARG A 78 22.86 -6.73 20.33
C ARG A 78 21.96 -7.90 20.73
N PRO A 79 22.50 -9.13 20.79
CA PRO A 79 21.71 -10.28 21.23
C PRO A 79 21.06 -9.99 22.59
N PRO A 80 19.72 -10.11 22.71
CA PRO A 80 19.08 -9.98 24.00
C PRO A 80 19.44 -11.17 24.89
N THR A 81 19.36 -10.99 26.21
CA THR A 81 19.60 -12.08 27.17
C THR A 81 18.57 -13.21 27.04
N GLN A 82 17.36 -12.89 26.57
CA GLN A 82 16.29 -13.85 26.31
C GLN A 82 15.64 -13.56 24.94
N PRO A 83 15.24 -14.60 24.19
CA PRO A 83 14.63 -14.43 22.86
C PRO A 83 13.16 -13.97 22.91
N SER A 84 12.55 -13.94 24.10
CA SER A 84 11.17 -13.54 24.32
C SER A 84 11.04 -12.82 25.66
N ILE A 85 9.95 -12.07 25.81
CA ILE A 85 9.52 -11.51 27.09
C ILE A 85 8.17 -12.12 27.46
N PRO A 86 7.93 -12.44 28.74
CA PRO A 86 6.62 -12.88 29.18
C PRO A 86 5.63 -11.72 29.06
N LEU A 87 4.57 -11.91 28.28
CA LEU A 87 3.45 -10.99 28.21
C LEU A 87 2.33 -11.52 29.11
N PRO A 88 1.81 -10.70 30.05
CA PRO A 88 0.72 -11.14 30.90
C PRO A 88 -0.53 -11.45 30.05
N ALA A 89 -1.20 -12.55 30.39
CA ALA A 89 -2.47 -12.89 29.76
C ALA A 89 -3.48 -11.76 29.97
N VAL A 90 -4.07 -11.30 28.87
CA VAL A 90 -5.11 -10.28 28.92
C VAL A 90 -6.38 -10.94 29.48
N LYS A 91 -6.91 -10.37 30.56
CA LYS A 91 -8.10 -10.91 31.24
C LYS A 91 -9.37 -10.34 30.63
N GLY A 92 -10.36 -11.18 30.39
CA GLY A 92 -11.66 -10.78 29.88
C GLY A 92 -11.69 -10.59 28.37
N ALA A 93 -12.85 -10.18 27.85
CA ALA A 93 -13.00 -9.89 26.43
C ALA A 93 -12.29 -8.57 26.08
N VAL A 94 -11.55 -8.57 24.97
CA VAL A 94 -10.75 -7.42 24.52
C VAL A 94 -10.84 -7.20 23.03
N GLU A 95 -10.51 -5.98 22.62
CA GLU A 95 -10.34 -5.59 21.23
C GLU A 95 -8.93 -5.04 21.03
N GLY A 96 -8.27 -5.49 19.96
CA GLY A 96 -6.94 -5.05 19.58
C GLY A 96 -6.91 -4.57 18.14
N HIS A 97 -6.20 -3.48 17.91
CA HIS A 97 -5.98 -2.91 16.58
C HIS A 97 -4.48 -2.96 16.25
N GLY A 98 -4.16 -3.29 15.02
CA GLY A 98 -2.80 -3.28 14.50
C GLY A 98 -2.77 -2.60 13.13
N ALA A 99 -1.81 -1.70 12.93
CA ALA A 99 -1.57 -1.08 11.65
C ALA A 99 -0.08 -1.13 11.33
N SER A 100 0.26 -1.51 10.10
CA SER A 100 1.63 -1.50 9.60
C SER A 100 1.67 -1.06 8.14
N GLU A 101 2.81 -0.54 7.71
CA GLU A 101 3.06 -0.27 6.28
C GLU A 101 3.61 -1.55 5.65
N ALA A 102 2.74 -2.29 4.96
CA ALA A 102 3.17 -3.36 4.08
C ALA A 102 3.77 -2.77 2.78
N PRO A 103 4.52 -3.55 1.98
CA PRO A 103 5.14 -3.03 0.76
C PRO A 103 4.15 -2.33 -0.19
N ARG A 104 2.91 -2.83 -0.25
CA ARG A 104 1.82 -2.34 -1.12
C ARG A 104 0.98 -1.22 -0.50
N GLY A 105 1.22 -0.85 0.76
CA GLY A 105 0.49 0.19 1.47
C GLY A 105 0.10 -0.20 2.89
N LEU A 106 -0.81 0.58 3.50
CA LEU A 106 -1.29 0.38 4.85
C LEU A 106 -2.02 -0.96 4.99
N LEU A 107 -1.63 -1.76 5.98
CA LEU A 107 -2.31 -2.98 6.39
C LEU A 107 -2.92 -2.74 7.77
N TYR A 108 -4.25 -2.82 7.87
CA TYR A 108 -4.97 -2.63 9.12
C TYR A 108 -5.70 -3.90 9.55
N HIS A 109 -5.56 -4.26 10.82
CA HIS A 109 -6.20 -5.42 11.44
C HIS A 109 -6.92 -4.99 12.72
N ARG A 110 -8.10 -5.54 12.96
CA ARG A 110 -8.81 -5.48 14.25
C ARG A 110 -9.28 -6.87 14.61
N TYR A 111 -9.05 -7.26 15.86
CA TYR A 111 -9.51 -8.52 16.42
C TYR A 111 -10.29 -8.27 17.70
N ARG A 112 -11.45 -8.89 17.84
CA ARG A 112 -12.14 -9.04 19.13
C ARG A 112 -11.94 -10.45 19.62
N VAL A 113 -11.51 -10.55 20.86
CA VAL A 113 -11.17 -11.81 21.51
C VAL A 113 -12.02 -11.92 22.77
N ASP A 114 -12.61 -13.09 23.03
CA ASP A 114 -13.38 -13.31 24.24
C ASP A 114 -12.50 -13.60 25.48
N SER A 115 -13.14 -13.84 26.62
CA SER A 115 -12.46 -14.13 27.89
C SER A 115 -11.71 -15.46 27.90
N GLN A 116 -11.94 -16.35 26.94
CA GLN A 116 -11.22 -17.61 26.76
C GLN A 116 -10.06 -17.47 25.77
N GLY A 117 -9.83 -16.28 25.22
CA GLY A 117 -8.78 -16.05 24.22
C GLY A 117 -9.17 -16.44 22.80
N LEU A 118 -10.46 -16.68 22.51
CA LEU A 118 -10.93 -17.05 21.18
C LEU A 118 -11.34 -15.81 20.37
N ILE A 119 -10.95 -15.77 19.10
CA ILE A 119 -11.33 -14.69 18.18
C ILE A 119 -12.83 -14.78 17.89
N GLN A 120 -13.56 -13.74 18.27
CA GLN A 120 -15.00 -13.55 18.00
C GLN A 120 -15.22 -12.75 16.72
N GLU A 121 -14.31 -11.83 16.40
CA GLU A 121 -14.37 -11.00 15.20
C GLU A 121 -12.96 -10.73 14.69
N ALA A 122 -12.78 -10.79 13.36
CA ALA A 122 -11.56 -10.36 12.69
C ALA A 122 -11.92 -9.46 11.51
N GLN A 123 -11.40 -8.24 11.52
CA GLN A 123 -11.49 -7.30 10.40
C GLN A 123 -10.07 -7.04 9.89
N ILE A 124 -9.84 -7.37 8.62
CA ILE A 124 -8.56 -7.18 7.94
C ILE A 124 -8.81 -6.30 6.72
N VAL A 125 -8.09 -5.18 6.66
CA VAL A 125 -8.15 -4.23 5.55
C VAL A 125 -6.77 -4.23 4.88
N PRO A 126 -6.57 -5.08 3.86
CA PRO A 126 -5.29 -5.20 3.16
C PRO A 126 -5.02 -3.98 2.26
N PRO A 127 -3.76 -3.71 1.89
CA PRO A 127 -3.42 -2.54 1.08
C PRO A 127 -4.09 -2.52 -0.30
N THR A 128 -4.10 -3.66 -0.98
CA THR A 128 -4.63 -3.73 -2.35
C THR A 128 -6.14 -3.49 -2.40
N SER A 129 -6.91 -3.92 -1.39
CA SER A 129 -8.35 -3.64 -1.37
C SER A 129 -8.65 -2.14 -1.22
N GLN A 130 -7.81 -1.42 -0.47
CA GLN A 130 -7.92 0.03 -0.31
C GLN A 130 -7.61 0.79 -1.62
N ASN A 131 -6.68 0.26 -2.41
CA ASN A 131 -6.27 0.88 -3.68
C ASN A 131 -7.24 0.60 -4.85
N GLN A 132 -8.26 -0.25 -4.70
CA GLN A 132 -9.16 -0.61 -5.80
C GLN A 132 -9.85 0.61 -6.43
N GLY A 133 -10.36 1.54 -5.62
CA GLY A 133 -10.98 2.77 -6.14
C GLY A 133 -10.01 3.64 -6.94
N SER A 134 -8.74 3.69 -6.54
CA SER A 134 -7.69 4.39 -7.30
C SER A 134 -7.36 3.67 -8.62
N ILE A 135 -7.30 2.33 -8.62
CA ILE A 135 -7.07 1.52 -9.83
C ILE A 135 -8.22 1.71 -10.83
N GLU A 136 -9.46 1.61 -10.37
CA GLU A 136 -10.65 1.79 -11.20
C GLU A 136 -10.68 3.19 -11.82
N ARG A 137 -10.41 4.22 -11.01
CA ARG A 137 -10.31 5.60 -11.49
C ARG A 137 -9.24 5.79 -12.56
N ASP A 138 -8.05 5.22 -12.35
CA ASP A 138 -6.96 5.33 -13.33
C ASP A 138 -7.37 4.71 -14.67
N LEU A 139 -8.05 3.54 -14.64
CA LEU A 139 -8.59 2.92 -15.84
C LEU A 139 -9.71 3.75 -16.48
N TRP A 140 -10.58 4.36 -15.67
CA TRP A 140 -11.65 5.23 -16.16
C TRP A 140 -11.08 6.46 -16.88
N HIS A 141 -10.03 7.08 -16.32
CA HIS A 141 -9.31 8.19 -16.98
C HIS A 141 -8.58 7.76 -18.25
N LEU A 142 -8.07 6.53 -18.31
CA LEU A 142 -7.41 5.97 -19.49
C LEU A 142 -8.40 5.50 -20.57
N ALA A 143 -9.68 5.26 -20.22
CA ALA A 143 -10.66 4.68 -21.13
C ALA A 143 -10.77 5.39 -22.52
N PRO A 144 -10.74 6.74 -22.62
CA PRO A 144 -10.77 7.41 -23.92
C PRO A 144 -9.55 7.14 -24.80
N GLU A 145 -8.39 6.90 -24.19
CA GLU A 145 -7.16 6.54 -24.90
C GLU A 145 -7.18 5.06 -25.30
N LEU A 146 -7.57 4.19 -24.36
CA LEU A 146 -7.71 2.75 -24.60
C LEU A 146 -8.66 2.45 -25.77
N GLY A 147 -9.78 3.18 -25.87
CA GLY A 147 -10.74 3.01 -26.97
C GLY A 147 -10.24 3.42 -28.35
N ARG A 148 -9.10 4.12 -28.45
CA ARG A 148 -8.48 4.52 -29.72
C ARG A 148 -7.36 3.59 -30.17
N LEU A 149 -6.91 2.68 -29.30
CA LEU A 149 -5.81 1.76 -29.56
C LEU A 149 -6.34 0.42 -30.08
N PRO A 150 -5.54 -0.33 -30.87
CA PRO A 150 -5.80 -1.73 -31.13
C PRO A 150 -5.95 -2.52 -29.82
N LEU A 151 -6.78 -3.56 -29.82
CA LEU A 151 -7.13 -4.31 -28.60
C LEU A 151 -5.90 -4.76 -27.81
N GLU A 152 -4.87 -5.27 -28.48
CA GLU A 152 -3.64 -5.74 -27.83
C GLU A 152 -2.87 -4.61 -27.12
N GLU A 153 -2.74 -3.46 -27.77
CA GLU A 153 -2.08 -2.27 -27.18
C GLU A 153 -2.89 -1.69 -26.02
N ALA A 154 -4.22 -1.63 -26.17
CA ALA A 154 -5.14 -1.22 -25.12
C ALA A 154 -5.04 -2.16 -23.91
N THR A 155 -5.04 -3.48 -24.13
CA THR A 155 -4.84 -4.47 -23.06
C THR A 155 -3.52 -4.25 -22.34
N LEU A 156 -2.41 -4.10 -23.08
CA LEU A 156 -1.10 -3.90 -22.46
C LEU A 156 -1.02 -2.60 -21.64
N LEU A 157 -1.60 -1.51 -22.13
CA LEU A 157 -1.64 -0.23 -21.42
C LEU A 157 -2.50 -0.32 -20.15
N ALA A 158 -3.69 -0.92 -20.24
CA ALA A 158 -4.58 -1.12 -19.10
C ALA A 158 -3.92 -2.01 -18.02
N GLU A 159 -3.29 -3.10 -18.43
CA GLU A 159 -2.58 -3.96 -17.48
C GLU A 159 -1.37 -3.24 -16.84
N ARG A 160 -0.66 -2.40 -17.60
CA ARG A 160 0.43 -1.58 -17.05
C ARG A 160 -0.10 -0.59 -16.01
N ALA A 161 -1.23 0.07 -16.28
CA ALA A 161 -1.88 0.97 -15.33
C ALA A 161 -2.24 0.24 -14.03
N ILE A 162 -2.81 -0.97 -14.11
CA ILE A 162 -3.11 -1.82 -12.95
C ILE A 162 -1.82 -2.21 -12.21
N ARG A 163 -0.77 -2.67 -12.93
CA ARG A 163 0.50 -3.13 -12.33
C ARG A 163 1.29 -2.01 -11.64
N ASN A 164 1.08 -0.75 -12.01
CA ASN A 164 1.68 0.40 -11.30
C ASN A 164 1.28 0.43 -9.81
N HIS A 165 0.14 -0.16 -9.45
CA HIS A 165 -0.31 -0.28 -8.06
C HIS A 165 0.23 -1.52 -7.34
N ASP A 166 0.94 -2.42 -8.04
CA ASP A 166 1.40 -3.74 -7.55
C ASP A 166 0.32 -4.48 -6.75
N PRO A 167 -0.83 -4.78 -7.38
CA PRO A 167 -1.91 -5.44 -6.68
C PRO A 167 -1.48 -6.86 -6.30
N CYS A 168 -1.54 -7.18 -5.00
CA CYS A 168 -1.49 -8.58 -4.56
C CYS A 168 -2.90 -9.15 -4.64
N ILE A 169 -3.24 -9.80 -5.76
CA ILE A 169 -4.60 -10.32 -6.01
C ILE A 169 -5.01 -11.33 -4.92
N SER A 170 -4.09 -12.20 -4.48
CA SER A 170 -4.33 -13.14 -3.37
C SER A 170 -4.54 -12.45 -2.02
N CYS A 171 -4.07 -11.21 -1.86
CA CYS A 171 -4.28 -10.42 -0.66
C CYS A 171 -5.54 -9.54 -0.72
N ALA A 172 -6.18 -9.39 -1.88
CA ALA A 172 -7.19 -8.35 -2.12
C ALA A 172 -8.63 -8.86 -2.04
N THR A 173 -8.96 -10.02 -2.60
CA THR A 173 -10.31 -10.63 -2.57
C THR A 173 -10.30 -12.10 -3.00
N HIS A 174 -11.39 -12.80 -2.68
CA HIS A 174 -11.82 -13.98 -3.43
C HIS A 174 -12.18 -13.58 -4.87
N PHE A 175 -11.79 -14.43 -5.83
CA PHE A 175 -11.65 -14.18 -7.27
C PHE A 175 -12.91 -13.66 -8.00
N LEU A 176 -12.73 -12.81 -9.01
CA LEU A 176 -13.77 -12.28 -9.91
C LEU A 176 -14.06 -13.27 -11.06
N LYS A 177 -15.34 -13.58 -11.32
CA LYS A 177 -15.76 -14.28 -12.56
C LYS A 177 -16.10 -13.25 -13.63
N LEU A 178 -15.42 -13.33 -14.78
CA LEU A 178 -15.66 -12.48 -15.95
C LEU A 178 -16.28 -13.32 -17.08
N GLU A 179 -17.43 -12.88 -17.60
CA GLU A 179 -17.97 -13.34 -18.88
C GLU A 179 -17.80 -12.24 -19.92
N ILE A 180 -17.14 -12.58 -21.03
CA ILE A 180 -16.92 -11.65 -22.15
C ILE A 180 -17.85 -12.06 -23.29
N GLN A 181 -18.85 -11.23 -23.59
CA GLN A 181 -19.63 -11.35 -24.81
C GLN A 181 -18.95 -10.52 -25.91
N ARG A 182 -18.47 -11.20 -26.94
CA ARG A 182 -18.06 -10.56 -28.19
C ARG A 182 -19.24 -10.67 -29.14
N GLY A 183 -19.73 -9.53 -29.63
CA GLY A 183 -20.81 -9.46 -30.62
C GLY A 183 -20.49 -10.23 -31.89
#